data_AF-A0A2K3JAW8-F1
#
_entry.id   AF-A0A2K3JAW8-F1
#
_cell.length_a   1.000
_cell.length_b   1.000
_cell.length_c   1.000
_cell.angle_alpha   90.00
_cell.angle_beta   90.00
_cell.angle_gamma   90.00
#
_symmetry.space_group_name_H-M   'P 1'
#
loop_
_entity.id
_entity.type
_entity.pdbx_description
1 polymer ?
#
loop_
_entity_poly.entity_id
_entity_poly.type
_entity_poly.pdbx_seq_one_letter_code
_entity_poly.pdbx_strand_id
1 'polypeptide(L)'
;MIRKKKLLYALLALALFIPWGVIPVNAQLDATPELSFDISVDTGTGIKTLLDNIGVEMNILIKDDDPMYEGIYQEPRTFITYEMSGGYGSVPDHVWYRMHSENIIDWGDNPYGLDNATMDAALDDFITSTPATVHENARLVQVYATQNIPYIPLFLSDDTHAIRAEWTNYSIKPGGPFTSYNPQTMVFMYDETWTSGPMEFVMAYGSDIGELNPLFWRSERSHWYDMQVYDTLISYDENLDPIPWLCEDYAVSADGMTINFTIRTGAEWHDGQPLSADDVAFTFDYMKTGPEDIVYWSFLQHMTSATAYGDVVSVVMDAAYTFALQNLGEIYILPEHIWDGVEADDARWDDPA
;
A
#
# COMPACT_ATOMS: atom_id res chain seq x y z
N MET A 1 26.66 13.38 -36.98
CA MET A 1 26.82 12.16 -36.14
C MET A 1 26.10 12.20 -34.78
N ILE A 2 25.23 13.18 -34.48
CA ILE A 2 24.52 13.25 -33.17
C ILE A 2 22.98 13.17 -33.28
N ARG A 3 22.40 13.22 -34.49
CA ARG A 3 20.93 13.15 -34.69
C ARG A 3 20.38 11.80 -35.20
N LYS A 4 21.21 10.75 -35.31
CA LYS A 4 20.78 9.40 -35.73
C LYS A 4 20.86 8.31 -34.65
N LYS A 5 21.36 8.62 -33.43
CA LYS A 5 21.38 7.66 -32.31
C LYS A 5 20.09 7.67 -31.47
N LYS A 6 19.32 8.77 -31.48
CA LYS A 6 18.06 8.88 -30.71
C LYS A 6 16.85 8.18 -31.34
N LEU A 7 16.93 7.76 -32.61
CA LEU A 7 15.88 6.92 -33.22
C LEU A 7 16.14 5.42 -33.01
N LEU A 8 17.36 5.02 -32.62
CA LEU A 8 17.73 3.60 -32.48
C LEU A 8 17.19 2.96 -31.19
N TYR A 9 16.97 3.75 -30.13
CA TYR A 9 16.31 3.26 -28.90
C TYR A 9 14.78 3.37 -28.93
N ALA A 10 14.22 4.11 -29.89
CA ALA A 10 12.78 4.24 -30.09
C ALA A 10 12.23 3.28 -31.18
N LEU A 11 13.10 2.60 -31.94
CA LEU A 11 12.75 1.70 -33.05
C LEU A 11 13.75 0.53 -33.12
N LEU A 12 13.97 -0.16 -31.99
CA LEU A 12 14.64 -1.47 -31.90
C LEU A 12 13.56 -2.56 -31.70
N ALA A 13 12.39 -2.45 -32.32
CA ALA A 13 12.09 -2.90 -33.68
C ALA A 13 13.26 -2.99 -34.70
N LEU A 14 13.89 -4.16 -34.84
CA LEU A 14 13.85 -4.90 -36.12
C LEU A 14 14.46 -6.29 -35.94
N ALA A 15 13.68 -7.28 -36.35
CA ALA A 15 13.92 -8.71 -36.25
C ALA A 15 15.21 -9.23 -36.92
N LEU A 16 15.48 -10.50 -36.58
CA LEU A 16 16.29 -11.54 -37.26
C LEU A 16 17.70 -11.72 -36.64
N PHE A 17 18.02 -12.90 -36.09
CA PHE A 17 18.20 -14.14 -36.85
C PHE A 17 18.23 -15.41 -35.95
N ILE A 18 17.85 -16.56 -36.55
CA ILE A 18 18.03 -18.01 -36.22
C ILE A 18 17.02 -18.66 -35.21
N PRO A 19 16.69 -19.97 -35.35
CA PRO A 19 15.33 -20.41 -35.77
C PRO A 19 14.69 -21.51 -34.90
N TRP A 20 13.37 -21.67 -35.03
CA TRP A 20 12.62 -22.93 -34.94
C TRP A 20 12.93 -23.85 -33.74
N GLY A 21 12.23 -23.62 -32.63
CA GLY A 21 11.96 -24.62 -31.61
C GLY A 21 10.44 -24.70 -31.39
N VAL A 22 9.85 -25.84 -31.76
CA VAL A 22 8.42 -26.12 -31.59
C VAL A 22 8.12 -26.18 -30.09
N ILE A 23 7.31 -25.26 -29.57
CA ILE A 23 6.73 -25.39 -28.22
C ILE A 23 5.34 -26.04 -28.40
N PRO A 24 5.08 -27.19 -27.75
CA PRO A 24 3.84 -27.92 -27.94
C PRO A 24 2.65 -27.16 -27.37
N VAL A 25 1.60 -27.11 -28.20
CA VAL A 25 0.23 -26.76 -27.84
C VAL A 25 -0.28 -27.78 -26.82
N ASN A 26 -0.61 -27.31 -25.61
CA ASN A 26 -1.72 -27.73 -24.74
C ASN A 26 -1.35 -27.61 -23.25
N ALA A 27 -1.87 -26.57 -22.62
CA ALA A 27 -2.44 -26.64 -21.28
C ALA A 27 -3.64 -25.69 -21.27
N GLN A 28 -4.78 -26.20 -21.72
CA GLN A 28 -6.08 -25.58 -21.51
C GLN A 28 -6.44 -25.86 -20.05
N LEU A 29 -6.39 -24.83 -19.21
CA LEU A 29 -6.97 -24.86 -17.87
C LEU A 29 -8.29 -24.11 -17.94
N ASP A 30 -9.37 -24.87 -18.04
CA ASP A 30 -10.71 -24.41 -17.70
C ASP A 30 -10.74 -24.12 -16.20
N ALA A 31 -10.79 -22.84 -15.84
CA ALA A 31 -11.42 -22.33 -14.62
C ALA A 31 -11.71 -20.85 -14.87
N THR A 32 -12.99 -20.51 -14.84
CA THR A 32 -13.53 -19.14 -14.92
C THR A 32 -12.93 -18.25 -13.81
N PRO A 33 -12.42 -17.05 -14.10
CA PRO A 33 -12.18 -16.05 -13.07
C PRO A 33 -13.19 -14.89 -13.20
N GLU A 34 -14.02 -14.72 -12.17
CA GLU A 34 -14.65 -13.44 -11.85
C GLU A 34 -13.66 -12.63 -10.98
N LEU A 35 -13.27 -11.46 -11.50
CA LEU A 35 -12.86 -10.20 -10.86
C LEU A 35 -11.48 -10.06 -10.16
N SER A 36 -10.58 -9.31 -10.80
CA SER A 36 -9.81 -8.22 -10.18
C SER A 36 -9.83 -7.02 -11.14
N PHE A 37 -10.18 -5.82 -10.64
CA PHE A 37 -10.39 -4.54 -11.36
C PHE A 37 -10.55 -4.61 -12.90
N ASP A 38 -11.80 -4.50 -13.38
CA ASP A 38 -12.20 -4.46 -14.81
C ASP A 38 -11.25 -3.61 -15.68
N ILE A 39 -10.76 -2.49 -15.13
CA ILE A 39 -9.90 -1.55 -15.83
C ILE A 39 -8.46 -2.04 -16.06
N SER A 40 -7.88 -2.81 -15.15
CA SER A 40 -6.50 -3.32 -15.28
C SER A 40 -6.43 -4.40 -16.36
N VAL A 41 -7.44 -5.29 -16.36
CA VAL A 41 -7.59 -6.33 -17.38
C VAL A 41 -7.93 -5.72 -18.75
N ASP A 42 -8.87 -4.78 -18.80
CA ASP A 42 -9.24 -4.07 -20.03
C ASP A 42 -8.07 -3.25 -20.58
N THR A 43 -7.33 -2.56 -19.72
CA THR A 43 -6.14 -1.80 -20.12
C THR A 43 -5.06 -2.74 -20.61
N GLY A 44 -4.76 -3.82 -19.87
CA GLY A 44 -3.82 -4.86 -20.31
C GLY A 44 -4.19 -5.39 -21.70
N THR A 45 -5.46 -5.76 -21.89
CA THR A 45 -6.00 -6.25 -23.17
C THR A 45 -5.91 -5.21 -24.28
N GLY A 46 -6.19 -3.94 -23.97
CA GLY A 46 -6.04 -2.81 -24.86
C GLY A 46 -4.59 -2.60 -25.29
N ILE A 47 -3.65 -2.63 -24.34
CA ILE A 47 -2.20 -2.55 -24.59
C ILE A 47 -1.76 -3.70 -25.50
N LYS A 48 -2.15 -4.95 -25.20
CA LYS A 48 -1.85 -6.09 -26.07
C LYS A 48 -2.37 -5.86 -27.48
N THR A 49 -3.62 -5.40 -27.62
CA THR A 49 -4.20 -5.13 -28.94
C THR A 49 -3.39 -4.07 -29.70
N LEU A 50 -2.95 -3.01 -29.02
CA LEU A 50 -2.11 -1.96 -29.62
C LEU A 50 -0.71 -2.49 -30.00
N LEU A 51 -0.11 -3.32 -29.16
CA LEU A 51 1.20 -3.95 -29.41
C LEU A 51 1.14 -4.97 -30.56
N ASP A 52 0.11 -5.81 -30.59
CA ASP A 52 -0.14 -6.77 -31.67
C ASP A 52 -0.24 -6.03 -33.03
N ASN A 53 -0.91 -4.87 -33.05
CA ASN A 53 -1.06 -4.04 -34.26
C ASN A 53 0.27 -3.50 -34.82
N ILE A 54 1.31 -3.39 -33.99
CA ILE A 54 2.67 -3.01 -34.41
C ILE A 54 3.63 -4.21 -34.49
N GLY A 55 3.11 -5.44 -34.36
CA GLY A 55 3.87 -6.68 -34.50
C GLY A 55 4.65 -7.08 -33.26
N VAL A 56 4.28 -6.58 -32.07
CA VAL A 56 4.84 -6.99 -30.79
C VAL A 56 3.86 -7.93 -30.10
N GLU A 57 4.23 -9.21 -30.00
CA GLU A 57 3.40 -10.23 -29.33
C GLU A 57 3.59 -10.14 -27.81
N MET A 58 2.48 -10.03 -27.08
CA MET A 58 2.45 -10.01 -25.62
C MET A 58 1.52 -11.11 -25.09
N ASN A 59 2.02 -11.93 -24.19
CA ASN A 59 1.20 -12.86 -23.41
C ASN A 59 0.63 -12.13 -22.22
N ILE A 60 -0.70 -12.11 -22.09
CA ILE A 60 -1.37 -11.62 -20.88
C ILE A 60 -1.72 -12.84 -20.03
N LEU A 61 -1.33 -12.77 -18.76
CA LEU A 61 -1.79 -13.69 -17.73
C LEU A 61 -2.67 -12.87 -16.80
N ILE A 62 -3.96 -13.21 -16.75
CA ILE A 62 -4.88 -12.67 -15.75
C ILE A 62 -4.68 -13.51 -14.49
N LYS A 63 -4.36 -12.86 -13.39
CA LYS A 63 -4.06 -13.46 -12.09
C LYS A 63 -4.77 -12.67 -11.00
N ASP A 64 -5.15 -13.35 -9.94
CA ASP A 64 -5.53 -12.69 -8.69
C ASP A 64 -4.31 -11.97 -8.10
N ASP A 65 -4.57 -11.04 -7.18
CA ASP A 65 -3.55 -10.15 -6.62
C ASP A 65 -2.42 -10.96 -5.94
N ASP A 66 -2.76 -11.96 -5.10
CA ASP A 66 -1.77 -12.76 -4.36
C ASP A 66 -0.76 -13.51 -5.25
N PRO A 67 -1.17 -14.34 -6.24
CA PRO A 67 -0.21 -14.99 -7.14
C PRO A 67 0.49 -14.01 -8.08
N MET A 68 -0.06 -12.80 -8.28
CA MET A 68 0.64 -11.74 -9.00
C MET A 68 1.80 -11.18 -8.16
N TYR A 69 1.57 -10.89 -6.88
CA TYR A 69 2.59 -10.33 -5.99
C TYR A 69 3.80 -11.24 -5.85
N GLU A 70 3.60 -12.54 -5.61
CA GLU A 70 4.71 -13.51 -5.54
C GLU A 70 5.60 -13.43 -6.79
N GLY A 71 5.01 -13.35 -7.98
CA GLY A 71 5.75 -13.25 -9.23
C GLY A 71 6.42 -11.90 -9.51
N ILE A 72 5.98 -10.81 -8.87
CA ILE A 72 6.57 -9.47 -8.99
C ILE A 72 7.70 -9.28 -7.97
N TYR A 73 7.50 -9.76 -6.75
CA TYR A 73 8.29 -9.36 -5.58
C TYR A 73 9.29 -10.43 -5.11
N GLN A 74 9.02 -11.71 -5.34
CA GLN A 74 9.91 -12.79 -4.91
C GLN A 74 10.91 -13.18 -6.02
N GLU A 75 12.19 -13.37 -5.65
CA GLU A 75 13.20 -13.85 -6.58
C GLU A 75 13.16 -15.39 -6.75
N PRO A 76 13.23 -15.93 -8.00
CA PRO A 76 13.35 -15.21 -9.26
C PRO A 76 12.01 -14.65 -9.74
N ARG A 77 11.98 -13.34 -10.05
CA ARG A 77 10.78 -12.65 -10.54
C ARG A 77 10.28 -13.30 -11.84
N THR A 78 8.98 -13.55 -11.93
CA THR A 78 8.35 -14.23 -13.07
C THR A 78 7.59 -13.28 -14.00
N PHE A 79 7.29 -12.07 -13.56
CA PHE A 79 6.70 -11.01 -14.39
C PHE A 79 7.74 -9.98 -14.85
N ILE A 80 7.69 -9.65 -16.15
CA ILE A 80 8.57 -8.65 -16.77
C ILE A 80 7.93 -7.24 -16.73
N THR A 81 6.60 -7.20 -16.73
CA THR A 81 5.78 -5.97 -16.70
C THR A 81 4.48 -6.28 -15.97
N TYR A 82 3.98 -5.34 -15.18
CA TYR A 82 2.69 -5.43 -14.50
C TYR A 82 1.96 -4.08 -14.58
N GLU A 83 0.64 -4.11 -14.33
CA GLU A 83 -0.21 -2.93 -14.26
C GLU A 83 -0.94 -2.98 -12.92
N MET A 84 -0.96 -1.86 -12.20
CA MET A 84 -1.60 -1.72 -10.89
C MET A 84 -2.18 -0.31 -10.75
N SER A 85 -3.37 -0.22 -10.15
CA SER A 85 -3.94 1.04 -9.67
C SER A 85 -3.49 1.30 -8.23
N GLY A 86 -2.91 2.47 -7.96
CA GLY A 86 -2.56 2.91 -6.61
C GLY A 86 -3.19 4.27 -6.29
N GLY A 87 -3.71 4.43 -5.06
CA GLY A 87 -4.04 5.73 -4.49
C GLY A 87 -2.78 6.40 -3.95
N TYR A 88 -2.66 7.72 -4.09
CA TYR A 88 -1.49 8.47 -3.60
C TYR A 88 -1.94 9.63 -2.71
N GLY A 89 -1.20 9.87 -1.63
CA GLY A 89 -1.39 11.01 -0.75
C GLY A 89 -1.09 12.35 -1.42
N SER A 90 -1.32 13.45 -0.70
CA SER A 90 -1.06 14.81 -1.17
C SER A 90 0.43 15.10 -1.41
N VAL A 91 1.30 14.33 -0.76
CA VAL A 91 2.75 14.32 -0.95
C VAL A 91 3.14 12.92 -1.44
N PRO A 92 3.84 12.78 -2.58
CA PRO A 92 4.09 11.50 -3.26
C PRO A 92 5.27 10.73 -2.63
N ASP A 93 5.14 10.36 -1.37
CA ASP A 93 6.12 9.59 -0.61
C ASP A 93 6.36 8.19 -1.18
N HIS A 94 5.35 7.60 -1.84
CA HIS A 94 5.45 6.34 -2.60
C HIS A 94 6.66 6.27 -3.53
N VAL A 95 7.13 7.41 -4.05
CA VAL A 95 8.29 7.48 -4.94
C VAL A 95 9.56 6.98 -4.24
N TRP A 96 9.70 7.18 -2.92
CA TRP A 96 10.83 6.66 -2.16
C TRP A 96 10.83 5.13 -2.15
N TYR A 97 9.71 4.53 -1.73
CA TYR A 97 9.54 3.08 -1.69
C TYR A 97 9.79 2.42 -3.05
N ARG A 98 9.23 3.02 -4.10
CA ARG A 98 9.28 2.46 -5.46
C ARG A 98 10.62 2.61 -6.16
N MET A 99 11.52 3.48 -5.68
CA MET A 99 12.69 3.90 -6.46
C MET A 99 14.00 3.99 -5.67
N HIS A 100 13.98 3.92 -4.34
CA HIS A 100 15.19 3.90 -3.53
C HIS A 100 15.88 2.54 -3.62
N SER A 101 17.20 2.51 -3.76
CA SER A 101 17.97 1.26 -3.90
C SER A 101 17.91 0.36 -2.67
N GLU A 102 17.64 0.91 -1.47
CA GLU A 102 17.45 0.11 -0.25
C GLU A 102 16.20 -0.77 -0.30
N ASN A 103 15.23 -0.44 -1.16
CA ASN A 103 14.04 -1.27 -1.37
C ASN A 103 14.27 -2.38 -2.41
N ILE A 104 15.52 -2.63 -2.85
CA ILE A 104 15.88 -3.78 -3.71
C ILE A 104 16.17 -5.01 -2.85
N ILE A 105 15.13 -5.48 -2.18
CA ILE A 105 15.13 -6.68 -1.35
C ILE A 105 13.98 -7.59 -1.78
N ASP A 106 13.97 -8.85 -1.33
CA ASP A 106 12.80 -9.71 -1.51
C ASP A 106 11.61 -9.03 -0.83
N TRP A 107 10.46 -8.93 -1.52
CA TRP A 107 9.28 -8.18 -1.05
C TRP A 107 9.45 -6.66 -0.89
N GLY A 108 10.59 -6.10 -1.30
CA GLY A 108 10.81 -4.66 -1.33
C GLY A 108 10.04 -3.95 -2.44
N ASP A 109 9.62 -2.71 -2.17
CA ASP A 109 8.78 -1.93 -3.07
C ASP A 109 9.46 -1.39 -4.33
N ASN A 110 10.75 -1.68 -4.53
CA ASN A 110 11.49 -1.44 -5.77
C ASN A 110 11.71 -2.75 -6.56
N PRO A 111 10.64 -3.41 -7.08
CA PRO A 111 10.76 -4.61 -7.90
C PRO A 111 11.30 -4.31 -9.30
N TYR A 112 11.65 -3.06 -9.59
CA TYR A 112 12.29 -2.64 -10.84
C TYR A 112 13.82 -2.78 -10.78
N GLY A 113 14.38 -2.92 -9.56
CA GLY A 113 15.83 -2.96 -9.36
C GLY A 113 16.52 -1.65 -9.73
N LEU A 114 15.84 -0.51 -9.53
CA LEU A 114 16.43 0.79 -9.81
C LEU A 114 17.49 1.11 -8.74
N ASP A 115 18.76 1.03 -9.13
CA ASP A 115 19.91 1.43 -8.35
C ASP A 115 20.55 2.67 -8.99
N ASN A 116 20.31 3.84 -8.39
CA ASN A 116 20.84 5.11 -8.88
C ASN A 116 21.13 6.06 -7.74
N ALA A 117 22.41 6.19 -7.39
CA ALA A 117 22.88 7.07 -6.31
C ALA A 117 22.44 8.55 -6.40
N THR A 118 22.13 9.08 -7.59
CA THR A 118 21.58 10.44 -7.73
C THR A 118 20.09 10.50 -7.37
N MET A 119 19.35 9.45 -7.73
CA MET A 119 17.96 9.29 -7.30
C MET A 119 17.91 9.08 -5.79
N ASP A 120 18.74 8.17 -5.26
CA ASP A 120 18.80 7.86 -3.83
C ASP A 120 19.08 9.11 -2.99
N ALA A 121 20.11 9.89 -3.34
CA ALA A 121 20.40 11.12 -2.61
C ALA A 121 19.25 12.16 -2.66
N ALA A 122 18.53 12.25 -3.78
CA ALA A 122 17.37 13.15 -3.88
C ALA A 122 16.16 12.64 -3.08
N LEU A 123 16.00 11.33 -3.03
CA LEU A 123 15.01 10.63 -2.23
C LEU A 123 15.30 10.79 -0.73
N ASP A 124 16.56 10.66 -0.31
CA ASP A 124 17.02 10.94 1.05
C ASP A 124 16.74 12.39 1.48
N ASP A 125 17.06 13.36 0.61
CA ASP A 125 16.73 14.77 0.84
C ASP A 125 15.21 14.98 0.93
N PHE A 126 14.42 14.21 0.18
CA PHE A 126 12.97 14.28 0.22
C PHE A 126 12.39 13.70 1.52
N ILE A 127 12.81 12.51 1.94
CA ILE A 127 12.35 11.89 3.18
C ILE A 127 12.90 12.55 4.44
N THR A 128 13.88 13.45 4.34
CA THR A 128 14.37 14.26 5.48
C THR A 128 13.86 15.71 5.43
N SER A 129 12.84 15.98 4.61
CA SER A 129 12.30 17.32 4.39
C SER A 129 11.60 17.92 5.63
N THR A 130 11.66 19.24 5.70
CA THR A 130 10.84 20.05 6.62
C THR A 130 9.53 20.48 5.94
N PRO A 131 8.52 20.98 6.67
CA PRO A 131 7.31 21.54 6.07
C PRO A 131 7.58 22.67 5.05
N ALA A 132 8.71 23.38 5.20
CA ALA A 132 9.10 24.44 4.28
C ALA A 132 9.72 23.93 2.96
N THR A 133 10.23 22.69 2.94
CA THR A 133 10.99 22.14 1.82
C THR A 133 10.31 20.95 1.13
N VAL A 134 9.38 20.27 1.80
CA VAL A 134 8.76 19.02 1.34
C VAL A 134 8.19 19.12 -0.08
N HIS A 135 7.50 20.21 -0.44
CA HIS A 135 6.93 20.35 -1.78
C HIS A 135 7.97 20.56 -2.88
N GLU A 136 9.06 21.27 -2.60
CA GLU A 136 10.13 21.44 -3.60
C GLU A 136 10.93 20.16 -3.78
N ASN A 137 11.23 19.46 -2.68
CA ASN A 137 11.91 18.17 -2.75
C ASN A 137 11.04 17.10 -3.42
N ALA A 138 9.74 17.05 -3.13
CA ALA A 138 8.75 16.22 -3.83
C ALA A 138 8.78 16.49 -5.36
N ARG A 139 8.85 17.76 -5.76
CA ARG A 139 8.93 18.15 -7.17
C ARG A 139 10.24 17.67 -7.81
N LEU A 140 11.36 17.73 -7.08
CA LEU A 140 12.67 17.26 -7.57
C LEU A 140 12.68 15.75 -7.78
N VAL A 141 12.19 14.96 -6.82
CA VAL A 141 12.13 13.50 -6.96
C VAL A 141 11.18 13.08 -8.07
N GLN A 142 10.06 13.79 -8.29
CA GLN A 142 9.20 13.56 -9.45
C GLN A 142 9.93 13.81 -10.78
N VAL A 143 10.75 14.87 -10.88
CA VAL A 143 11.56 15.12 -12.08
C VAL A 143 12.56 13.98 -12.29
N TYR A 144 13.27 13.53 -11.26
CA TYR A 144 14.19 12.41 -11.39
C TYR A 144 13.45 11.10 -11.73
N ALA A 145 12.26 10.88 -11.18
CA ALA A 145 11.42 9.75 -11.51
C ALA A 145 11.09 9.72 -13.00
N THR A 146 10.72 10.87 -13.61
CA THR A 146 10.48 10.96 -15.06
C THR A 146 11.72 10.77 -15.93
N GLN A 147 12.92 10.92 -15.39
CA GLN A 147 14.16 10.71 -16.13
C GLN A 147 14.66 9.26 -16.06
N ASN A 148 14.32 8.57 -14.97
CA ASN A 148 14.70 7.19 -14.71
C ASN A 148 13.57 6.18 -14.97
N ILE A 149 12.35 6.67 -15.29
CA ILE A 149 11.10 5.97 -15.62
C ILE A 149 11.11 4.49 -15.22
N PRO A 150 10.84 4.16 -13.95
CA PRO A 150 10.63 2.77 -13.52
C PRO A 150 9.28 2.25 -14.01
N TYR A 151 8.28 3.13 -14.16
CA TYR A 151 6.95 2.84 -14.68
C TYR A 151 6.41 4.02 -15.48
N ILE A 152 5.47 3.76 -16.40
CA ILE A 152 4.82 4.78 -17.23
C ILE A 152 3.36 4.89 -16.80
N PRO A 153 2.89 6.04 -16.30
CA PRO A 153 1.46 6.28 -16.11
C PRO A 153 0.76 6.22 -17.46
N LEU A 154 -0.11 5.22 -17.67
CA LEU A 154 -0.76 4.99 -18.96
C LEU A 154 -2.07 5.77 -19.12
N PHE A 155 -2.84 5.89 -18.04
CA PHE A 155 -4.09 6.64 -17.99
C PHE A 155 -4.43 6.97 -16.53
N LEU A 156 -5.40 7.85 -16.35
CA LEU A 156 -6.07 8.10 -15.06
C LEU A 156 -7.50 7.61 -15.23
N SER A 157 -7.96 6.76 -14.32
CA SER A 157 -9.37 6.35 -14.26
C SER A 157 -10.18 7.35 -13.46
N ASP A 158 -11.42 7.57 -13.88
CA ASP A 158 -12.44 8.14 -13.01
C ASP A 158 -12.98 7.01 -12.13
N ASP A 159 -12.80 7.12 -10.82
CA ASP A 159 -13.44 6.20 -9.88
C ASP A 159 -14.88 6.66 -9.60
N THR A 160 -15.85 5.77 -9.85
CA THR A 160 -17.28 6.07 -9.75
C THR A 160 -17.91 5.22 -8.67
N HIS A 161 -18.30 5.86 -7.56
CA HIS A 161 -19.00 5.19 -6.46
C HIS A 161 -20.52 5.43 -6.57
N ALA A 162 -21.31 4.38 -6.39
CA ALA A 162 -22.77 4.46 -6.37
C ALA A 162 -23.28 4.05 -4.98
N ILE A 163 -24.02 4.97 -4.34
CA ILE A 163 -24.61 4.76 -3.01
C ILE A 163 -26.12 4.94 -3.13
N ARG A 164 -26.90 4.10 -2.44
CA ARG A 164 -28.36 4.24 -2.40
C ARG A 164 -28.73 5.49 -1.60
N ALA A 165 -29.76 6.22 -2.04
CA ALA A 165 -30.05 7.57 -1.53
C ALA A 165 -30.38 7.63 -0.04
N GLU A 166 -30.86 6.52 0.54
CA GLU A 166 -31.16 6.40 1.96
C GLU A 166 -29.90 6.33 2.86
N TRP A 167 -28.72 6.02 2.29
CA TRP A 167 -27.48 5.99 3.05
C TRP A 167 -26.89 7.40 3.14
N THR A 168 -26.79 7.91 4.36
CA THR A 168 -26.37 9.27 4.67
C THR A 168 -25.22 9.26 5.68
N ASN A 169 -24.67 10.44 6.00
CA ASN A 169 -23.57 10.60 6.95
C ASN A 169 -22.24 9.95 6.55
N TYR A 170 -22.03 9.73 5.25
CA TYR A 170 -20.71 9.44 4.69
C TYR A 170 -19.92 10.74 4.48
N SER A 171 -18.59 10.64 4.51
CA SER A 171 -17.69 11.73 4.13
C SER A 171 -17.09 11.47 2.76
N ILE A 172 -16.62 12.52 2.08
CA ILE A 172 -15.90 12.37 0.80
C ILE A 172 -14.49 12.91 1.02
N LYS A 173 -13.50 12.04 0.79
CA LYS A 173 -12.08 12.39 0.77
C LYS A 173 -11.55 12.29 -0.67
N PRO A 174 -10.32 12.73 -0.98
CA PRO A 174 -9.69 12.39 -2.24
C PRO A 174 -9.75 10.87 -2.49
N GLY A 175 -10.24 10.48 -3.67
CA GLY A 175 -10.52 9.09 -4.04
C GLY A 175 -11.96 8.62 -3.76
N GLY A 176 -12.77 9.39 -3.02
CA GLY A 176 -14.20 9.14 -2.85
C GLY A 176 -14.62 8.73 -1.42
N PRO A 177 -15.91 8.36 -1.23
CA PRO A 177 -16.42 7.88 0.05
C PRO A 177 -15.86 6.51 0.46
N PHE A 178 -15.46 5.69 -0.52
CA PHE A 178 -15.00 4.33 -0.32
C PHE A 178 -13.52 4.19 -0.68
N THR A 179 -12.63 4.47 0.27
CA THR A 179 -11.17 4.36 0.09
C THR A 179 -10.47 3.91 1.36
N SER A 180 -9.24 3.40 1.25
CA SER A 180 -8.34 3.12 2.37
C SER A 180 -8.13 4.30 3.31
N TYR A 181 -8.17 5.53 2.79
CA TYR A 181 -8.03 6.74 3.59
C TYR A 181 -9.35 7.19 4.26
N ASN A 182 -10.47 6.52 4.00
CA ASN A 182 -11.78 6.91 4.51
C ASN A 182 -12.54 5.80 5.30
N PRO A 183 -11.93 5.24 6.37
CA PRO A 183 -12.62 4.26 7.21
C PRO A 183 -13.86 4.88 7.90
N GLN A 184 -13.85 6.19 8.14
CA GLN A 184 -14.94 6.94 8.77
C GLN A 184 -16.28 6.79 8.04
N THR A 185 -16.27 6.74 6.71
CA THR A 185 -17.51 6.51 5.95
C THR A 185 -18.15 5.17 6.31
N MET A 186 -17.37 4.10 6.41
CA MET A 186 -17.92 2.78 6.76
C MET A 186 -18.45 2.71 8.19
N VAL A 187 -17.82 3.42 9.11
CA VAL A 187 -18.19 3.42 10.53
C VAL A 187 -19.42 4.30 10.80
N PHE A 188 -19.52 5.47 10.16
CA PHE A 188 -20.52 6.47 10.51
C PHE A 188 -21.70 6.58 9.56
N MET A 189 -21.63 5.99 8.37
CA MET A 189 -22.73 6.01 7.42
C MET A 189 -23.90 5.17 7.92
N TYR A 190 -25.13 5.65 7.72
CA TYR A 190 -26.35 4.95 8.15
C TYR A 190 -27.51 5.17 7.20
N ASP A 191 -28.45 4.22 7.19
CA ASP A 191 -29.74 4.33 6.49
C ASP A 191 -30.68 5.26 7.28
N GLU A 192 -30.98 6.44 6.73
CA GLU A 192 -31.84 7.44 7.39
C GLU A 192 -33.30 6.99 7.55
N THR A 193 -33.72 5.95 6.83
CA THR A 193 -35.07 5.38 6.89
C THR A 193 -35.19 4.25 7.92
N TRP A 194 -34.07 3.83 8.51
CA TRP A 194 -34.04 2.75 9.48
C TRP A 194 -34.72 3.15 10.80
N THR A 195 -35.57 2.27 11.33
CA THR A 195 -36.40 2.57 12.51
C THR A 195 -36.24 1.60 13.66
N SER A 196 -35.81 0.36 13.40
CA SER A 196 -35.61 -0.68 14.42
C SER A 196 -34.94 -1.93 13.82
N GLY A 197 -34.40 -2.80 14.68
CA GLY A 197 -33.70 -4.03 14.28
C GLY A 197 -32.18 -3.86 14.36
N PRO A 198 -31.38 -4.74 13.75
CA PRO A 198 -30.02 -4.43 13.32
C PRO A 198 -30.06 -3.61 12.02
N MET A 199 -29.06 -2.75 11.80
CA MET A 199 -28.84 -2.11 10.51
C MET A 199 -27.89 -2.97 9.69
N GLU A 200 -28.25 -3.27 8.44
CA GLU A 200 -27.44 -4.12 7.56
C GLU A 200 -26.87 -3.27 6.41
N PHE A 201 -25.56 -3.07 6.43
CA PHE A 201 -24.80 -2.57 5.30
C PHE A 201 -24.20 -3.77 4.54
N VAL A 202 -24.43 -3.82 3.23
CA VAL A 202 -23.92 -4.91 2.38
C VAL A 202 -23.00 -4.31 1.33
N MET A 203 -21.73 -4.69 1.40
CA MET A 203 -20.72 -4.42 0.38
C MET A 203 -20.41 -5.71 -0.37
N ALA A 204 -20.49 -5.66 -1.70
CA ALA A 204 -20.17 -6.79 -2.55
C ALA A 204 -18.71 -6.70 -3.00
N TYR A 205 -17.97 -7.80 -2.85
CA TYR A 205 -16.62 -7.95 -3.38
C TYR A 205 -16.63 -8.88 -4.60
N GLY A 206 -15.65 -8.70 -5.47
CA GLY A 206 -15.54 -9.51 -6.68
C GLY A 206 -15.01 -10.93 -6.46
N SER A 207 -14.41 -11.18 -5.29
CA SER A 207 -13.83 -12.44 -4.87
C SER A 207 -13.81 -12.51 -3.34
N ASP A 208 -13.48 -13.68 -2.79
CA ASP A 208 -13.31 -13.87 -1.35
C ASP A 208 -12.14 -13.04 -0.79
N ILE A 209 -12.18 -12.75 0.50
CA ILE A 209 -11.08 -12.10 1.22
C ILE A 209 -10.04 -13.19 1.54
N GLY A 210 -8.84 -13.07 0.96
CA GLY A 210 -7.80 -14.11 1.05
C GLY A 210 -7.05 -14.12 2.38
N GLU A 211 -6.72 -12.93 2.90
CA GLU A 211 -5.94 -12.74 4.13
C GLU A 211 -6.72 -11.87 5.13
N LEU A 212 -6.68 -12.23 6.41
CA LEU A 212 -7.34 -11.53 7.54
C LEU A 212 -6.35 -11.10 8.62
N ASN A 213 -5.05 -11.32 8.39
CA ASN A 213 -3.98 -10.90 9.26
C ASN A 213 -3.67 -9.41 9.01
N PRO A 214 -3.85 -8.53 10.02
CA PRO A 214 -3.63 -7.10 9.88
C PRO A 214 -2.16 -6.72 9.59
N LEU A 215 -1.23 -7.68 9.66
CA LEU A 215 0.18 -7.49 9.32
C LEU A 215 0.48 -7.60 7.81
N PHE A 216 -0.38 -8.26 7.04
CA PHE A 216 -0.09 -8.70 5.66
C PHE A 216 -1.24 -8.41 4.69
N TRP A 217 -2.00 -7.34 4.86
CA TRP A 217 -3.09 -7.03 3.92
C TRP A 217 -2.54 -6.86 2.48
N ARG A 218 -2.66 -7.90 1.64
CA ARG A 218 -2.14 -7.90 0.26
C ARG A 218 -3.16 -7.39 -0.76
N SER A 219 -4.42 -7.29 -0.36
CA SER A 219 -5.49 -6.77 -1.21
C SER A 219 -6.24 -5.64 -0.53
N GLU A 220 -6.81 -4.76 -1.34
CA GLU A 220 -7.71 -3.72 -0.84
C GLU A 220 -8.88 -4.36 -0.07
N ARG A 221 -9.36 -5.55 -0.46
CA ARG A 221 -10.45 -6.25 0.24
C ARG A 221 -10.06 -6.68 1.67
N SER A 222 -8.86 -7.24 1.84
CA SER A 222 -8.30 -7.58 3.17
C SER A 222 -8.15 -6.33 4.01
N HIS A 223 -7.60 -5.27 3.41
CA HIS A 223 -7.44 -4.00 4.09
C HIS A 223 -8.78 -3.42 4.57
N TRP A 224 -9.82 -3.50 3.73
CA TRP A 224 -11.19 -3.09 4.05
C TRP A 224 -11.81 -3.88 5.18
N TYR A 225 -11.49 -5.17 5.30
CA TYR A 225 -11.89 -5.96 6.45
C TYR A 225 -11.15 -5.50 7.71
N ASP A 226 -9.83 -5.35 7.65
CA ASP A 226 -8.99 -4.99 8.80
C ASP A 226 -9.39 -3.65 9.40
N MET A 227 -9.69 -2.64 8.58
CA MET A 227 -10.15 -1.33 9.06
C MET A 227 -11.53 -1.34 9.75
N GLN A 228 -12.29 -2.45 9.68
CA GLN A 228 -13.52 -2.64 10.46
C GLN A 228 -13.27 -3.36 11.79
N VAL A 229 -12.11 -4.00 11.94
CA VAL A 229 -11.76 -4.85 13.09
C VAL A 229 -10.70 -4.19 13.98
N TYR A 230 -9.74 -3.51 13.37
CA TYR A 230 -8.61 -2.86 14.00
C TYR A 230 -8.61 -1.37 13.70
N ASP A 231 -8.24 -0.60 14.72
CA ASP A 231 -8.08 0.85 14.61
C ASP A 231 -6.59 1.22 14.59
N THR A 232 -6.31 2.39 14.03
CA THR A 232 -4.97 2.99 13.91
C THR A 232 -4.80 4.17 14.88
N LEU A 233 -3.58 4.67 15.07
CA LEU A 233 -3.34 5.81 15.98
C LEU A 233 -3.94 7.11 15.46
N ILE A 234 -3.86 7.34 14.15
CA ILE A 234 -4.40 8.52 13.47
C ILE A 234 -5.40 8.12 12.39
N SER A 235 -6.26 9.06 12.03
CA SER A 235 -7.11 9.01 10.83
C SER A 235 -6.86 10.26 9.99
N TYR A 236 -7.70 10.51 9.01
CA TYR A 236 -7.57 11.66 8.10
C TYR A 236 -8.84 12.49 8.05
N ASP A 237 -8.72 13.79 7.83
CA ASP A 237 -9.84 14.66 7.50
C ASP A 237 -10.17 14.66 5.98
N GLU A 238 -11.07 15.55 5.55
CA GLU A 238 -11.47 15.69 4.14
C GLU A 238 -10.34 16.17 3.22
N ASN A 239 -9.25 16.72 3.76
CA ASN A 239 -8.08 17.20 3.02
C ASN A 239 -6.91 16.21 3.04
N LEU A 240 -7.09 15.04 3.65
CA LEU A 240 -6.03 14.09 3.99
C LEU A 240 -4.99 14.65 4.97
N ASP A 241 -5.39 15.61 5.81
CA ASP A 241 -4.56 16.01 6.93
C ASP A 241 -4.74 15.00 8.09
N PRO A 242 -3.65 14.57 8.75
CA PRO A 242 -3.73 13.60 9.84
C PRO A 242 -4.47 14.19 11.04
N ILE A 243 -5.36 13.39 11.64
CA ILE A 243 -6.14 13.74 12.84
C ILE A 243 -6.04 12.63 13.90
N PRO A 244 -6.09 12.95 15.20
CA PRO A 244 -6.05 11.92 16.25
C PRO A 244 -7.21 10.92 16.16
N TRP A 245 -6.91 9.63 16.40
CA TRP A 245 -7.89 8.53 16.41
C TRP A 245 -7.79 7.69 17.70
N LEU A 246 -7.01 6.60 17.74
CA LEU A 246 -6.67 5.91 19.00
C LEU A 246 -5.68 6.72 19.85
N CYS A 247 -4.94 7.66 19.26
CA CYS A 247 -4.26 8.70 20.03
C CYS A 247 -5.20 9.90 20.25
N GLU A 248 -4.97 10.64 21.33
CA GLU A 248 -5.58 11.95 21.59
C GLU A 248 -4.71 13.10 21.09
N ASP A 249 -3.39 12.87 21.03
CA ASP A 249 -2.39 13.86 20.59
C ASP A 249 -1.11 13.15 20.14
N TYR A 250 -0.28 13.85 19.37
CA TYR A 250 1.07 13.42 19.02
C TYR A 250 2.06 14.57 18.97
N ALA A 251 3.33 14.29 19.27
CA ALA A 251 4.40 15.27 19.21
C ALA A 251 5.64 14.70 18.52
N VAL A 252 6.10 15.37 17.48
CA VAL A 252 7.36 15.08 16.78
C VAL A 252 8.48 15.92 17.39
N SER A 253 9.61 15.29 17.71
CA SER A 253 10.80 15.98 18.24
C SER A 253 11.38 16.96 17.22
N ALA A 254 12.18 17.92 17.70
CA ALA A 254 12.77 18.95 16.85
C ALA A 254 13.77 18.40 15.81
N ASP A 255 14.37 17.23 16.07
CA ASP A 255 15.24 16.51 15.14
C ASP A 255 14.47 15.55 14.22
N GLY A 256 13.15 15.39 14.40
CA GLY A 256 12.33 14.51 13.57
C GLY A 256 12.54 13.01 13.81
N MET A 257 13.31 12.63 14.84
CA MET A 257 13.68 11.23 15.12
C MET A 257 12.83 10.57 16.20
N THR A 258 11.99 11.32 16.92
CA THR A 258 11.15 10.79 17.98
C THR A 258 9.71 11.27 17.81
N ILE A 259 8.77 10.32 17.87
CA ILE A 259 7.34 10.61 17.83
C ILE A 259 6.73 10.07 19.12
N ASN A 260 6.07 10.96 19.86
CA ASN A 260 5.31 10.60 21.04
C ASN A 260 3.83 10.59 20.70
N PHE A 261 3.15 9.47 20.91
CA PHE A 261 1.70 9.36 20.79
C PHE A 261 1.08 9.30 22.19
N THR A 262 0.14 10.18 22.49
CA THR A 262 -0.66 10.12 23.72
C THR A 262 -1.89 9.27 23.45
N ILE A 263 -1.97 8.09 24.04
CA ILE A 263 -3.01 7.09 23.78
C ILE A 263 -4.31 7.47 24.49
N ARG A 264 -5.43 7.29 23.79
CA ARG A 264 -6.77 7.61 24.28
C ARG A 264 -7.11 6.83 25.54
N THR A 265 -7.75 7.50 26.48
CA THR A 265 -8.30 6.85 27.67
C THR A 265 -9.71 6.33 27.44
N GLY A 266 -10.02 5.15 27.97
CA GLY A 266 -11.37 4.56 27.94
C GLY A 266 -11.74 3.86 26.63
N ALA A 267 -10.79 3.66 25.71
CA ALA A 267 -10.96 2.71 24.62
C ALA A 267 -10.84 1.27 25.17
N GLU A 268 -11.64 0.36 24.61
CA GLU A 268 -11.68 -1.05 25.00
C GLU A 268 -11.56 -1.93 23.75
N TRP A 269 -10.85 -3.03 23.87
CA TRP A 269 -10.83 -4.11 22.92
C TRP A 269 -12.21 -4.78 22.83
N HIS A 270 -12.46 -5.53 21.76
CA HIS A 270 -13.74 -6.24 21.56
C HIS A 270 -14.07 -7.28 22.64
N ASP A 271 -13.08 -7.72 23.43
CA ASP A 271 -13.27 -8.60 24.60
C ASP A 271 -13.48 -7.86 25.93
N GLY A 272 -13.51 -6.52 25.89
CA GLY A 272 -13.71 -5.63 27.02
C GLY A 272 -12.44 -5.32 27.82
N GLN A 273 -11.25 -5.78 27.40
CA GLN A 273 -10.01 -5.32 28.01
C GLN A 273 -9.73 -3.86 27.63
N PRO A 274 -9.22 -3.01 28.54
CA PRO A 274 -8.86 -1.64 28.19
C PRO A 274 -7.67 -1.62 27.23
N LEU A 275 -7.71 -0.75 26.23
CA LEU A 275 -6.54 -0.41 25.42
C LEU A 275 -5.51 0.32 26.30
N SER A 276 -4.23 -0.01 26.10
CA SER A 276 -3.11 0.61 26.81
C SER A 276 -2.01 1.08 25.87
N ALA A 277 -1.12 1.92 26.38
CA ALA A 277 0.11 2.28 25.68
C ALA A 277 1.06 1.07 25.51
N ASP A 278 0.94 0.06 26.39
CA ASP A 278 1.72 -1.18 26.29
C ASP A 278 1.30 -1.98 25.05
N ASP A 279 0.00 -2.06 24.72
CA ASP A 279 -0.48 -2.70 23.47
C ASP A 279 0.13 -2.05 22.21
N VAL A 280 0.21 -0.72 22.20
CA VAL A 280 0.75 0.05 21.08
C VAL A 280 2.27 -0.15 20.96
N ALA A 281 3.00 -0.10 22.08
CA ALA A 281 4.44 -0.37 22.09
C ALA A 281 4.74 -1.83 21.68
N PHE A 282 3.97 -2.78 22.21
CA PHE A 282 4.00 -4.19 21.83
C PHE A 282 3.81 -4.34 20.32
N THR A 283 2.78 -3.70 19.74
CA THR A 283 2.49 -3.80 18.30
C THR A 283 3.70 -3.44 17.45
N PHE A 284 4.33 -2.30 17.73
CA PHE A 284 5.50 -1.85 16.96
C PHE A 284 6.70 -2.80 17.09
N ASP A 285 6.99 -3.26 18.30
CA ASP A 285 8.08 -4.22 18.52
C ASP A 285 7.76 -5.59 17.92
N TYR A 286 6.50 -6.00 17.96
CA TYR A 286 5.99 -7.27 17.44
C TYR A 286 6.14 -7.35 15.92
N MET A 287 5.74 -6.30 15.19
CA MET A 287 5.91 -6.23 13.73
C MET A 287 7.38 -6.39 13.31
N LYS A 288 8.33 -5.88 14.10
CA LYS A 288 9.76 -6.04 13.83
C LYS A 288 10.29 -7.47 13.99
N THR A 289 9.52 -8.36 14.60
CA THR A 289 9.90 -9.78 14.76
C THR A 289 9.46 -10.63 13.58
N GLY A 290 8.56 -10.12 12.73
CA GLY A 290 8.05 -10.86 11.59
C GLY A 290 8.95 -10.81 10.35
N PRO A 291 8.52 -11.46 9.26
CA PRO A 291 9.25 -11.49 8.00
C PRO A 291 9.24 -10.12 7.29
N GLU A 292 10.13 -10.00 6.29
CA GLU A 292 10.38 -8.75 5.57
C GLU A 292 9.21 -8.29 4.67
N ASP A 293 8.17 -9.11 4.52
CA ASP A 293 6.97 -8.83 3.73
C ASP A 293 5.78 -8.29 4.56
N ILE A 294 6.00 -7.99 5.85
CA ILE A 294 5.04 -7.23 6.66
C ILE A 294 4.85 -5.83 6.09
N VAL A 295 3.60 -5.34 6.15
CA VAL A 295 3.27 -3.97 5.74
C VAL A 295 4.11 -2.95 6.52
N TYR A 296 4.65 -1.96 5.82
CA TYR A 296 5.56 -0.93 6.35
C TYR A 296 6.95 -1.44 6.79
N TRP A 297 7.35 -2.68 6.46
CA TRP A 297 8.66 -3.23 6.86
C TRP A 297 9.85 -2.34 6.53
N SER A 298 9.89 -1.80 5.31
CA SER A 298 10.96 -0.90 4.84
C SER A 298 11.09 0.39 5.65
N PHE A 299 10.03 0.78 6.36
CA PHE A 299 10.06 1.89 7.31
C PHE A 299 10.38 1.41 8.73
N LEU A 300 9.80 0.28 9.16
CA LEU A 300 10.00 -0.29 10.50
C LEU A 300 11.46 -0.72 10.78
N GLN A 301 12.25 -1.03 9.76
CA GLN A 301 13.69 -1.30 9.93
C GLN A 301 14.45 -0.12 10.57
N HIS A 302 13.99 1.11 10.35
CA HIS A 302 14.60 2.32 10.90
C HIS A 302 14.12 2.63 12.33
N MET A 303 13.08 1.94 12.81
CA MET A 303 12.62 2.11 14.18
C MET A 303 13.61 1.44 15.13
N THR A 304 14.17 2.20 16.07
CA THR A 304 15.11 1.69 17.09
C THR A 304 14.42 1.17 18.35
N SER A 305 13.30 1.79 18.73
CA SER A 305 12.50 1.37 19.90
C SER A 305 11.10 1.96 19.86
N ALA A 306 10.12 1.21 20.39
CA ALA A 306 8.86 1.75 20.91
C ALA A 306 8.80 1.53 22.42
N THR A 307 8.42 2.54 23.20
CA THR A 307 8.38 2.41 24.67
C THR A 307 7.21 3.16 25.27
N ALA A 308 6.43 2.48 26.10
CA ALA A 308 5.32 3.04 26.84
C ALA A 308 5.80 3.74 28.14
N TYR A 309 5.24 4.93 28.38
CA TYR A 309 5.45 5.78 29.55
C TYR A 309 4.10 6.27 30.06
N GLY A 310 3.39 5.41 30.81
CA GLY A 310 2.04 5.72 31.24
C GLY A 310 1.06 5.62 30.07
N ASP A 311 0.46 6.74 29.67
CA ASP A 311 -0.44 6.85 28.52
C ASP A 311 0.29 7.28 27.23
N VAL A 312 1.61 7.50 27.27
CA VAL A 312 2.39 7.94 26.11
C VAL A 312 3.22 6.80 25.56
N VAL A 313 3.21 6.60 24.24
CA VAL A 313 4.19 5.75 23.53
C VAL A 313 5.21 6.63 22.83
N SER A 314 6.49 6.41 23.13
CA SER A 314 7.61 7.07 22.46
C SER A 314 8.23 6.11 21.44
N VAL A 315 8.16 6.47 20.17
CA VAL A 315 8.80 5.74 19.06
C VAL A 315 10.03 6.51 18.61
N VAL A 316 11.18 5.85 18.55
CA VAL A 316 12.48 6.45 18.19
C VAL A 316 13.00 5.81 16.91
N MET A 317 13.33 6.64 15.92
CA MET A 317 13.89 6.25 14.64
C MET A 317 15.42 6.50 14.62
N ASP A 318 16.17 5.75 13.81
CA ASP A 318 17.61 5.92 13.64
C ASP A 318 17.99 7.08 12.71
N ALA A 319 17.02 7.57 11.93
CA ALA A 319 17.11 8.74 11.07
C ALA A 319 15.79 9.53 11.10
N ALA A 320 15.87 10.82 10.78
CA ALA A 320 14.68 11.64 10.58
C ALA A 320 13.94 11.19 9.32
N TYR A 321 12.63 10.99 9.41
CA TYR A 321 11.80 10.55 8.29
C TYR A 321 10.49 11.34 8.26
N THR A 322 10.27 12.09 7.18
CA THR A 322 9.21 13.10 7.04
C THR A 322 7.81 12.48 7.19
N PHE A 323 7.63 11.23 6.75
CA PHE A 323 6.33 10.54 6.80
C PHE A 323 6.20 9.58 7.99
N ALA A 324 7.09 9.69 8.99
CA ALA A 324 7.13 8.74 10.09
C ALA A 324 5.85 8.80 10.92
N LEU A 325 5.26 9.99 11.07
CA LEU A 325 3.98 10.16 11.73
C LEU A 325 2.86 9.40 11.01
N GLN A 326 2.78 9.53 9.68
CA GLN A 326 1.76 8.86 8.86
C GLN A 326 1.94 7.35 8.94
N ASN A 327 3.14 6.84 8.65
CA ASN A 327 3.39 5.40 8.63
C ASN A 327 3.17 4.74 9.99
N LEU A 328 3.72 5.31 11.08
CA LEU A 328 3.47 4.78 12.42
C LEU A 328 2.00 4.94 12.81
N GLY A 329 1.38 6.03 12.35
CA GLY A 329 0.02 6.38 12.68
C GLY A 329 -1.03 5.48 12.02
N GLU A 330 -0.72 4.90 10.87
CA GLU A 330 -1.58 4.00 10.07
C GLU A 330 -1.42 2.52 10.40
N ILE A 331 -0.46 2.15 11.27
CA ILE A 331 -0.33 0.77 11.73
C ILE A 331 -1.53 0.38 12.57
N TYR A 332 -2.13 -0.77 12.25
CA TYR A 332 -3.18 -1.39 13.05
C TYR A 332 -2.64 -1.80 14.42
N ILE A 333 -3.30 -1.33 15.49
CA ILE A 333 -2.91 -1.68 16.85
C ILE A 333 -3.43 -3.08 17.19
N LEU A 334 -2.58 -3.88 17.84
CA LEU A 334 -2.85 -5.27 18.21
C LEU A 334 -2.99 -5.42 19.73
N PRO A 335 -3.92 -6.27 20.21
CA PRO A 335 -4.05 -6.57 21.63
C PRO A 335 -2.90 -7.46 22.09
N GLU A 336 -2.00 -6.95 22.94
CA GLU A 336 -0.85 -7.68 23.47
C GLU A 336 -1.28 -9.01 24.10
N HIS A 337 -2.39 -8.99 24.85
CA HIS A 337 -2.89 -10.17 25.57
C HIS A 337 -3.41 -11.31 24.66
N ILE A 338 -3.60 -11.06 23.36
CA ILE A 338 -3.98 -12.07 22.36
C ILE A 338 -2.76 -12.48 21.52
N TRP A 339 -1.92 -11.52 21.17
CA TRP A 339 -0.82 -11.71 20.21
C TRP A 339 0.52 -12.07 20.86
N ASP A 340 0.69 -11.87 22.17
CA ASP A 340 1.89 -12.31 22.87
C ASP A 340 2.07 -13.83 22.76
N GLY A 341 3.27 -14.24 22.32
CA GLY A 341 3.61 -15.64 22.03
C GLY A 341 3.03 -16.21 20.72
N VAL A 342 2.30 -15.42 19.93
CA VAL A 342 1.96 -15.74 18.54
C VAL A 342 3.13 -15.30 17.66
N GLU A 343 3.65 -16.15 16.78
CA GLU A 343 4.68 -15.73 15.82
C GLU A 343 4.07 -14.72 14.85
N ALA A 344 4.82 -13.65 14.54
CA ALA A 344 4.42 -12.61 13.59
C ALA A 344 4.60 -13.12 12.15
N ASP A 345 3.93 -14.22 11.80
CA ASP A 345 3.98 -14.85 10.47
C ASP A 345 2.60 -14.97 9.82
N ASP A 346 2.63 -15.11 8.50
CA ASP A 346 1.43 -15.21 7.66
C ASP A 346 0.87 -16.65 7.65
N ALA A 347 1.72 -17.64 7.94
CA ALA A 347 1.44 -19.07 7.80
C ALA A 347 0.29 -19.61 8.68
N ARG A 348 -0.21 -18.79 9.61
CA ARG A 348 -1.36 -19.13 10.48
C ARG A 348 -2.70 -18.68 9.92
N TRP A 349 -2.70 -17.75 8.97
CA TRP A 349 -3.89 -17.00 8.55
C TRP A 349 -4.23 -17.19 7.07
N ASP A 350 -3.25 -17.58 6.27
CA ASP A 350 -3.45 -18.24 4.98
C ASP A 350 -4.24 -19.56 5.19
N ASP A 351 -5.53 -19.53 4.84
CA ASP A 351 -6.48 -20.66 4.73
C ASP A 351 -7.28 -21.05 6.01
N PRO A 352 -8.47 -20.45 6.23
CA PRO A 352 -9.50 -21.09 7.05
C PRO A 352 -10.11 -22.26 6.26
N ALA A 353 -9.40 -23.38 6.18
CA ALA A 353 -9.92 -24.63 5.61
C ALA A 353 -11.14 -25.18 6.36
#